data_AF-A0A317EXN0-F1
#
_entry.id   AF-A0A317EXN0-F1
#
_cell.length_a   1.000
_cell.length_b   1.000
_cell.length_c   1.000
_cell.angle_alpha   90.00
_cell.angle_beta   90.00
_cell.angle_gamma   90.00
#
_symmetry.space_group_name_H-M   'P 1'
#
loop_
_entity.id
_entity.type
_entity.pdbx_description
1 polymer ?
#
loop_
_entity_poly.entity_id
_entity_poly.type
_entity_poly.pdbx_seq_one_letter_code
_entity_poly.pdbx_strand_id
1 'polypeptide(L)'
;MEAILEKFNISDDQFTWFDCERFDNGDAYINLFQELIRISMNRMLPKKINWQEGWSIGKAYYLAQVSFEFNLKLHTIKVRCDEWFDPDLIIKLNSILGQNSDFEERFYPIETGDQTLIIAFLNNQQYSELEKNNLIANLNDYMLDKSDNWDQLQIEK
;
A
#
# COMPACT_ATOMS: atom_id res chain seq x y z
N MET A 1 -10.85 -9.06 14.95
CA MET A 1 -10.78 -9.11 13.49
C MET A 1 -10.05 -10.38 13.00
N GLU A 2 -8.98 -10.83 13.66
CA GLU A 2 -8.27 -12.09 13.33
C GLU A 2 -9.21 -13.30 13.22
N ALA A 3 -10.04 -13.55 14.23
CA ALA A 3 -11.04 -14.62 14.21
C ALA A 3 -12.12 -14.50 13.12
N ILE A 4 -12.23 -13.34 12.44
CA ILE A 4 -13.08 -13.16 11.26
C ILE A 4 -12.29 -13.59 10.02
N LEU A 5 -11.03 -13.15 9.87
CA LEU A 5 -10.16 -13.50 8.73
C LEU A 5 -9.86 -15.00 8.67
N GLU A 6 -9.66 -15.65 9.82
CA GLU A 6 -9.47 -17.11 9.90
C GLU A 6 -10.67 -17.89 9.32
N LYS A 7 -11.90 -17.39 9.46
CA LYS A 7 -13.10 -18.02 8.88
C LYS A 7 -13.07 -18.05 7.35
N PHE A 8 -12.29 -17.17 6.74
CA PHE A 8 -12.09 -17.07 5.30
C PHE A 8 -10.77 -17.73 4.84
N ASN A 9 -10.12 -18.52 5.71
CA ASN A 9 -8.81 -19.14 5.46
C ASN A 9 -7.73 -18.11 5.08
N ILE A 10 -7.69 -16.99 5.80
CA ILE A 10 -6.63 -15.99 5.67
C ILE A 10 -5.77 -16.11 6.93
N SER A 11 -4.51 -16.52 6.78
CA SER A 11 -3.57 -16.68 7.89
C SER A 11 -2.87 -15.36 8.25
N ASP A 12 -2.29 -15.30 9.46
CA ASP A 12 -1.59 -14.12 9.99
C ASP A 12 -0.40 -13.66 9.13
N ASP A 13 0.17 -14.56 8.34
CA ASP A 13 1.22 -14.24 7.38
C ASP A 13 0.69 -13.66 6.07
N GLN A 14 -0.63 -13.55 5.87
CA GLN A 14 -1.26 -12.98 4.69
C GLN A 14 -1.84 -11.59 4.91
N PHE A 15 -1.77 -11.05 6.13
CA PHE A 15 -2.25 -9.70 6.41
C PHE A 15 -1.32 -8.93 7.34
N THR A 16 -1.47 -7.60 7.32
CA THR A 16 -0.78 -6.69 8.23
C THR A 16 -1.73 -5.57 8.64
N TRP A 17 -1.55 -5.07 9.85
CA TRP A 17 -2.38 -4.02 10.45
C TRP A 17 -1.49 -2.80 10.64
N PHE A 18 -2.02 -1.62 10.37
CA PHE A 18 -1.32 -0.38 10.65
C PHE A 18 -2.29 0.73 11.05
N ASP A 19 -1.76 1.70 11.77
CA ASP A 19 -2.43 2.95 12.09
C ASP A 19 -2.38 3.85 10.86
N CYS A 20 -3.51 4.43 10.44
CA CYS A 20 -3.56 5.33 9.28
C CYS A 20 -2.99 6.73 9.57
N GLU A 21 -2.65 7.05 10.83
CA GLU A 21 -2.00 8.29 11.22
C GLU A 21 -0.47 8.24 11.06
N ARG A 22 0.17 9.42 11.01
CA ARG A 22 1.63 9.62 11.06
C ARG A 22 2.41 9.13 9.83
N PHE A 23 1.81 9.30 8.66
CA PHE A 23 2.49 9.12 7.37
C PHE A 23 3.23 10.37 6.90
N ASP A 24 3.37 11.38 7.77
CA ASP A 24 3.96 12.70 7.52
C ASP A 24 5.48 12.62 7.36
N ASN A 25 6.07 11.49 7.76
CA ASN A 25 7.44 11.10 7.47
C ASN A 25 7.47 9.81 6.63
N GLY A 26 8.59 9.55 5.97
CA GLY A 26 8.72 8.39 5.08
C GLY A 26 8.73 7.05 5.81
N ASP A 27 9.08 7.01 7.10
CA ASP A 27 9.34 5.76 7.82
C ASP A 27 8.08 4.89 7.94
N ALA A 28 6.90 5.49 8.09
CA ALA A 28 5.62 4.76 8.09
C ALA A 28 5.39 4.00 6.78
N TYR A 29 5.67 4.63 5.63
CA TYR A 29 5.60 3.96 4.31
C TYR A 29 6.67 2.89 4.14
N ILE A 30 7.88 3.10 4.69
CA ILE A 30 8.95 2.09 4.67
C ILE A 30 8.51 0.84 5.43
N ASN A 31 7.99 1.02 6.65
CA ASN A 31 7.52 -0.07 7.50
C ASN A 31 6.35 -0.80 6.85
N LEU A 32 5.35 -0.06 6.35
CA LEU A 32 4.23 -0.64 5.61
C LEU A 32 4.74 -1.45 4.43
N PHE A 33 5.65 -0.92 3.62
CA PHE A 33 6.16 -1.64 2.46
C PHE A 33 6.92 -2.93 2.82
N GLN A 34 7.67 -2.94 3.93
CA GLN A 34 8.31 -4.15 4.44
C GLN A 34 7.28 -5.21 4.85
N GLU A 35 6.19 -4.79 5.49
CA GLU A 35 5.08 -5.67 5.84
C GLU A 35 4.36 -6.20 4.59
N LEU A 36 4.14 -5.37 3.57
CA LEU A 36 3.56 -5.79 2.28
C LEU A 36 4.46 -6.84 1.58
N ILE A 37 5.78 -6.69 1.64
CA ILE A 37 6.72 -7.70 1.15
C ILE A 37 6.56 -8.99 1.92
N ARG A 38 6.53 -8.92 3.26
CA ARG A 38 6.35 -10.09 4.14
C ARG A 38 5.07 -10.85 3.78
N ILE A 39 3.93 -10.16 3.73
CA ILE A 39 2.63 -10.81 3.51
C ILE A 39 2.43 -11.31 2.07
N SER A 40 3.19 -10.75 1.13
CA SER A 40 3.28 -11.27 -0.24
C SER A 40 4.22 -12.48 -0.37
N MET A 41 4.69 -13.06 0.73
CA MET A 41 5.65 -14.18 0.76
C MET A 41 6.93 -13.89 -0.05
N ASN A 42 7.43 -12.65 0.04
CA ASN A 42 8.61 -12.18 -0.69
C ASN A 42 8.50 -12.28 -2.22
N ARG A 43 7.28 -12.30 -2.79
CA ARG A 43 7.09 -12.27 -4.25
C ARG A 43 7.58 -10.94 -4.87
N MET A 44 7.68 -9.88 -4.07
CA MET A 44 8.32 -8.61 -4.43
C MET A 44 9.67 -8.50 -3.72
N LEU A 45 10.75 -8.32 -4.47
CA LEU A 45 12.11 -8.24 -3.91
C LEU A 45 12.52 -6.78 -3.71
N PRO A 46 12.67 -6.29 -2.47
CA PRO A 46 13.08 -4.90 -2.24
C PRO A 46 14.49 -4.65 -2.80
N LYS A 47 14.69 -3.48 -3.42
CA LYS A 47 16.02 -3.04 -3.92
C LYS A 47 16.49 -1.78 -3.23
N LYS A 48 15.63 -0.77 -3.14
CA LYS A 48 15.92 0.49 -2.47
C LYS A 48 14.65 1.03 -1.86
N ILE A 49 14.72 1.37 -0.58
CA ILE A 49 13.64 2.02 0.13
C ILE A 49 14.26 3.25 0.79
N ASN A 50 13.77 4.44 0.44
CA ASN A 50 14.28 5.69 0.98
C ASN A 50 13.18 6.76 0.99
N TRP A 51 13.41 7.83 1.74
CA TRP A 51 12.58 9.02 1.68
C TRP A 51 13.45 10.27 1.64
N GLN A 52 12.91 11.36 1.09
CA GLN A 52 13.52 12.68 1.21
C GLN A 52 12.48 13.79 1.15
N GLU A 53 12.88 15.00 1.52
CA GLU A 53 12.12 16.21 1.29
C GLU A 53 12.05 16.53 -0.22
N GLY A 54 10.92 17.06 -0.65
CA GLY A 54 10.66 17.59 -1.98
C GLY A 54 9.87 18.89 -1.89
N TRP A 55 9.76 19.58 -3.02
CA TRP A 55 9.19 20.92 -3.09
C TRP A 55 8.12 21.01 -4.19
N SER A 56 7.00 21.69 -3.92
CA SER A 56 6.02 22.14 -4.91
C SER A 56 5.98 23.66 -4.88
N ILE A 57 5.13 24.28 -5.72
CA ILE A 57 5.02 25.74 -5.82
C ILE A 57 4.56 26.31 -4.47
N GLY A 58 5.52 26.65 -3.62
CA GLY A 58 5.30 27.31 -2.32
C GLY A 58 5.20 26.40 -1.10
N LYS A 59 5.41 25.07 -1.19
CA LYS A 59 5.35 24.18 -0.02
C LYS A 59 6.39 23.04 -0.08
N ALA A 60 7.02 22.77 1.06
CA ALA A 60 7.81 21.55 1.27
C ALA A 60 6.89 20.36 1.59
N TYR A 61 7.26 19.17 1.12
CA TYR A 61 6.63 17.90 1.47
C TYR A 61 7.69 16.81 1.59
N TYR A 62 7.37 15.67 2.18
CA TYR A 62 8.22 14.49 2.13
C TYR A 62 7.72 13.50 1.07
N LEU A 63 8.64 12.81 0.41
CA LEU A 63 8.35 11.71 -0.50
C LEU A 63 9.01 10.44 0.02
N ALA A 64 8.24 9.38 0.12
CA ALA A 64 8.78 8.03 0.21
C ALA A 64 8.90 7.44 -1.20
N GLN A 65 10.03 6.82 -1.49
CA GLN A 65 10.29 6.09 -2.71
C GLN A 65 10.63 4.63 -2.36
N VAL A 66 9.87 3.72 -2.95
CA VAL A 66 10.09 2.28 -2.83
C VAL A 66 10.41 1.71 -4.21
N SER A 67 11.56 1.06 -4.33
CA SER A 67 12.01 0.36 -5.52
C SER A 67 12.12 -1.13 -5.21
N PHE A 68 11.50 -1.95 -6.05
CA PHE A 68 11.45 -3.40 -5.90
C PHE A 68 11.50 -4.08 -7.25
N GLU A 69 11.93 -5.33 -7.26
CA GLU A 69 11.88 -6.19 -8.44
C GLU A 69 10.67 -7.13 -8.35
N PHE A 70 9.94 -7.21 -9.44
CA PHE A 70 8.84 -8.15 -9.63
C PHE A 70 8.90 -8.64 -11.07
N ASN A 71 8.79 -9.95 -11.27
CA ASN A 71 8.89 -10.58 -12.59
C ASN A 71 10.10 -10.09 -13.41
N LEU A 72 11.29 -10.08 -12.79
CA LEU A 72 12.57 -9.64 -13.35
C LEU A 72 12.62 -8.17 -13.82
N LYS A 73 11.63 -7.34 -13.47
CA LYS A 73 11.58 -5.92 -13.79
C LYS A 73 11.72 -5.09 -12.52
N LEU A 74 12.51 -4.02 -12.61
CA LEU A 74 12.60 -3.02 -11.56
C LEU A 74 11.41 -2.06 -11.66
N HIS A 75 10.66 -1.95 -10.58
CA HIS A 75 9.59 -0.99 -10.39
C HIS A 75 9.99 0.04 -9.36
N THR A 76 9.47 1.26 -9.48
CA THR A 76 9.66 2.31 -8.49
C THR A 76 8.34 3.05 -8.31
N ILE A 77 7.88 3.08 -7.06
CA ILE A 77 6.70 3.82 -6.64
C ILE A 77 7.17 4.99 -5.79
N LYS A 78 6.62 6.17 -6.06
CA LYS A 78 6.74 7.34 -5.21
C LYS A 78 5.37 7.65 -4.61
N VAL A 79 5.38 7.94 -3.32
CA VAL A 79 4.21 8.39 -2.57
C VAL A 79 4.58 9.63 -1.76
N ARG A 80 3.62 10.53 -1.61
CA ARG A 80 3.78 11.69 -0.74
C ARG A 80 3.49 11.27 0.68
N CYS A 81 4.30 11.79 1.57
CA CYS A 81 4.11 11.73 2.99
C CYS A 81 3.17 12.86 3.43
N ASP A 82 2.13 12.48 4.13
CA ASP A 82 1.12 13.38 4.69
C ASP A 82 0.64 12.82 6.03
N GLU A 83 -0.03 13.61 6.85
CA GLU A 83 -0.45 13.19 8.19
C GLU A 83 -1.23 11.87 8.18
N TRP A 84 -1.99 11.63 7.11
CA TRP A 84 -2.80 10.45 6.90
C TRP A 84 -2.25 9.56 5.78
N PHE A 85 -2.55 8.28 5.88
CA PHE A 85 -2.24 7.28 4.85
C PHE A 85 -2.83 7.67 3.47
N ASP A 86 -1.99 7.64 2.43
CA ASP A 86 -2.40 7.75 1.03
C ASP A 86 -2.43 6.34 0.38
N PRO A 87 -3.58 5.88 -0.13
CA PRO A 87 -3.74 4.56 -0.74
C PRO A 87 -2.97 4.40 -2.06
N ASP A 88 -2.34 5.44 -2.60
CA ASP A 88 -1.54 5.40 -3.82
C ASP A 88 -0.52 4.26 -3.86
N LEU A 89 0.11 3.94 -2.73
CA LEU A 89 1.05 2.81 -2.65
C LEU A 89 0.36 1.51 -3.04
N ILE A 90 -0.79 1.23 -2.43
CA ILE A 90 -1.56 -0.01 -2.64
C ILE A 90 -2.13 -0.05 -4.05
N ILE A 91 -2.68 1.06 -4.54
CA ILE A 91 -3.22 1.18 -5.90
C ILE A 91 -2.15 0.89 -6.94
N LYS A 92 -0.97 1.53 -6.81
CA LYS A 92 0.16 1.34 -7.75
C LYS A 92 0.72 -0.07 -7.67
N LEU A 93 0.83 -0.66 -6.47
CA LEU A 93 1.23 -2.06 -6.31
C LEU A 93 0.26 -3.01 -7.02
N ASN A 94 -1.03 -2.88 -6.78
CA ASN A 94 -2.05 -3.72 -7.44
C ASN A 94 -2.06 -3.55 -8.96
N SER A 95 -1.79 -2.34 -9.47
CA SER A 95 -1.62 -2.12 -10.91
C SER A 95 -0.42 -2.88 -11.46
N ILE A 96 0.73 -2.85 -10.78
CA ILE A 96 1.95 -3.58 -11.19
C ILE A 96 1.73 -5.10 -11.16
N LEU A 97 1.18 -5.63 -10.06
CA LEU A 97 0.82 -7.04 -9.95
C LEU A 97 -0.23 -7.42 -11.01
N GLY A 98 -1.16 -6.50 -11.27
CA GLY A 98 -2.19 -6.49 -12.32
C GLY A 98 -1.71 -6.83 -13.72
N GLN A 99 -0.49 -6.43 -14.06
CA GLN A 99 0.07 -6.59 -15.40
C GLN A 99 0.46 -8.04 -15.73
N ASN A 100 0.53 -8.92 -14.72
CA ASN A 100 0.83 -10.33 -14.91
C ASN A 100 -0.45 -11.15 -14.78
N SER A 101 -0.90 -11.77 -15.88
CA SER A 101 -2.11 -12.59 -15.93
C SER A 101 -2.04 -13.83 -15.05
N ASP A 102 -0.85 -14.35 -14.79
CA ASP A 102 -0.64 -15.56 -14.01
C ASP A 102 -0.57 -15.27 -12.50
N PHE A 103 -0.67 -13.98 -12.13
CA PHE A 103 -0.63 -13.53 -10.75
C PHE A 103 -2.01 -13.06 -10.35
N GLU A 104 -2.72 -13.85 -9.55
CA GLU A 104 -4.09 -13.57 -9.14
C GLU A 104 -4.18 -12.76 -7.85
N GLU A 105 -3.15 -12.83 -7.00
CA GLU A 105 -3.20 -12.22 -5.68
C GLU A 105 -2.98 -10.70 -5.70
N ARG A 106 -3.73 -9.96 -4.89
CA ARG A 106 -3.63 -8.50 -4.77
C ARG A 106 -3.74 -8.09 -3.30
N PHE A 107 -3.34 -6.86 -3.03
CA PHE A 107 -3.50 -6.24 -1.72
C PHE A 107 -4.88 -5.61 -1.60
N TYR A 108 -5.68 -6.06 -0.64
CA TYR A 108 -7.01 -5.52 -0.41
C TYR A 108 -7.12 -4.95 0.99
N PRO A 109 -7.66 -3.73 1.14
CA PRO A 109 -7.95 -3.16 2.44
C PRO A 109 -9.19 -3.84 3.04
N ILE A 110 -9.13 -4.08 4.34
CA ILE A 110 -10.23 -4.65 5.12
C ILE A 110 -10.57 -3.64 6.21
N GLU A 111 -11.85 -3.30 6.30
CA GLU A 111 -12.35 -2.29 7.21
C GLU A 111 -12.35 -2.80 8.65
N THR A 112 -11.87 -1.98 9.58
CA THR A 112 -11.84 -2.28 11.03
C THR A 112 -12.84 -1.46 11.83
N GLY A 113 -13.41 -0.40 11.25
CA GLY A 113 -14.36 0.50 11.90
C GLY A 113 -13.72 1.56 12.82
N ASP A 114 -12.39 1.73 12.75
CA ASP A 114 -11.62 2.74 13.48
C ASP A 114 -10.53 3.38 12.60
N GLN A 115 -9.54 4.06 13.19
CA GLN A 115 -8.43 4.70 12.46
C GLN A 115 -7.35 3.72 11.99
N THR A 116 -7.54 2.42 12.18
CA THR A 116 -6.61 1.40 11.67
C THR A 116 -7.07 0.88 10.32
N LEU A 117 -6.15 0.26 9.59
CA LEU A 117 -6.48 -0.47 8.37
C LEU A 117 -5.74 -1.80 8.35
N ILE A 118 -6.44 -2.82 7.88
CA ILE A 118 -5.83 -4.12 7.57
C ILE A 118 -5.61 -4.17 6.07
N ILE A 119 -4.41 -4.55 5.64
CA ILE A 119 -4.16 -4.93 4.25
C ILE A 119 -3.88 -6.42 4.22
N ALA A 120 -4.66 -7.15 3.42
CA ALA A 120 -4.49 -8.56 3.20
C ALA A 120 -4.08 -8.85 1.75
N PHE A 121 -3.23 -9.86 1.57
CA PHE A 121 -2.78 -10.33 0.27
C PHE A 121 -3.60 -11.56 -0.14
N LEU A 122 -4.58 -11.35 -1.02
CA LEU A 122 -5.66 -12.30 -1.27
C LEU A 122 -5.76 -12.68 -2.74
N ASN A 123 -6.15 -13.92 -3.01
CA ASN A 123 -6.60 -14.35 -4.34
C ASN A 123 -8.07 -13.95 -4.61
N ASN A 124 -8.52 -14.19 -5.84
CA ASN A 124 -9.88 -13.84 -6.29
C ASN A 124 -10.99 -14.50 -5.46
N GLN A 125 -10.79 -15.75 -5.02
CA GLN A 125 -11.78 -16.48 -4.23
C GLN A 125 -11.92 -15.86 -2.84
N GLN A 126 -10.80 -15.61 -2.15
CA GLN A 126 -10.78 -14.98 -0.82
C GLN A 126 -11.38 -13.58 -0.86
N TYR A 127 -11.00 -12.76 -1.86
CA TYR A 127 -11.58 -11.45 -2.09
C TYR A 127 -13.11 -11.52 -2.23
N SER A 128 -13.60 -12.41 -3.09
CA SER A 128 -15.04 -12.55 -3.36
C SER A 128 -15.84 -12.92 -2.09
N GLU A 129 -15.27 -13.73 -1.20
CA GLU A 129 -15.93 -14.09 0.05
C GLU A 129 -15.97 -12.91 1.05
N LEU A 130 -14.89 -12.14 1.17
CA LEU A 130 -14.89 -10.94 2.01
C LEU A 130 -15.83 -9.85 1.47
N GLU A 131 -15.85 -9.65 0.15
CA GLU A 131 -16.72 -8.66 -0.52
C GLU A 131 -18.20 -8.96 -0.29
N LYS A 132 -18.63 -10.23 -0.42
CA LYS A 132 -20.02 -10.65 -0.11
C LYS A 132 -20.45 -10.35 1.32
N ASN A 133 -19.49 -10.27 2.24
CA ASN A 133 -19.73 -9.96 3.65
C ASN A 133 -19.52 -8.48 3.98
N ASN A 134 -19.29 -7.61 2.98
CA ASN A 134 -19.02 -6.19 3.12
C ASN A 134 -17.82 -5.88 4.03
N LEU A 135 -16.76 -6.68 3.92
CA LEU A 135 -15.54 -6.51 4.73
C LEU A 135 -14.43 -5.76 4.00
N ILE A 136 -14.54 -5.59 2.68
CA ILE A 136 -13.54 -4.87 1.87
C ILE A 136 -13.78 -3.37 2.00
N ALA A 137 -12.76 -2.63 2.41
CA ALA A 137 -12.83 -1.18 2.46
C ALA A 137 -12.66 -0.57 1.06
N ASN A 138 -13.29 0.58 0.81
CA ASN A 138 -13.09 1.31 -0.43
C ASN A 138 -11.88 2.24 -0.30
N LEU A 139 -10.79 1.97 -1.04
CA LEU A 139 -9.58 2.81 -1.00
C LEU A 139 -9.86 4.28 -1.35
N ASN A 140 -10.89 4.58 -2.14
CA ASN A 140 -11.22 5.97 -2.48
C ASN A 140 -11.64 6.80 -1.26
N ASP A 141 -12.15 6.15 -0.20
CA ASP A 141 -12.56 6.84 1.02
C ASP A 141 -11.33 7.33 1.83
N TYR A 142 -10.14 6.79 1.52
CA TYR A 142 -8.85 7.15 2.12
C TYR A 142 -8.02 8.04 1.19
N MET A 143 -8.50 8.36 -0.02
CA MET A 143 -7.74 9.20 -0.93
C MET A 143 -7.65 10.64 -0.41
N LEU A 144 -6.41 11.10 -0.22
CA LEU A 144 -6.15 12.49 0.10
C LEU A 144 -6.42 13.39 -1.11
N ASP A 145 -6.83 14.64 -0.85
CA ASP A 145 -6.96 15.65 -1.90
C ASP A 145 -5.58 16.02 -2.46
N LYS A 146 -5.48 16.00 -3.79
CA LYS A 146 -4.26 16.10 -4.58
C LYS A 146 -4.27 17.42 -5.35
N SER A 147 -4.30 18.54 -4.62
CA SER A 147 -4.38 19.87 -5.22
C SER A 147 -3.18 20.25 -6.10
N ASP A 148 -2.03 19.60 -5.90
CA ASP A 148 -0.80 19.81 -6.67
C ASP A 148 -0.65 18.78 -7.78
N ASN A 149 -0.09 19.16 -8.94
CA ASN A 149 0.17 18.23 -10.03
C ASN A 149 1.36 17.31 -9.68
N TRP A 150 1.07 16.05 -9.32
CA TRP A 150 2.03 15.08 -8.77
C TRP A 150 3.21 14.76 -9.69
N ASP A 151 3.05 14.94 -10.99
CA ASP A 151 4.13 14.76 -11.97
C ASP A 151 5.23 15.82 -11.85
N GLN A 152 4.97 16.92 -11.13
CA GLN A 152 5.92 18.00 -10.86
C GLN A 152 6.74 17.80 -9.59
N LEU A 153 6.48 16.74 -8.81
CA LEU A 153 7.18 16.51 -7.55
C LEU A 153 8.63 16.09 -7.84
N GLN A 154 9.56 17.04 -7.67
CA GLN A 154 10.98 16.80 -7.87
C GLN A 154 11.67 16.42 -6.57
N ILE A 155 12.55 15.43 -6.70
CA ILE A 155 13.51 15.05 -5.68
C ILE A 155 14.76 15.89 -5.95
N GLU A 156 15.09 16.82 -5.06
CA GLU A 156 16.40 17.49 -5.14
C GLU A 156 17.49 16.53 -4.65
N LYS A 157 18.64 16.52 -5.34
CA LYS A 157 19.80 15.65 -5.09
C LYS A 157 20.85 16.35 -4.25
#